data_AF-A0AAV0EB42-F1
#
_entry.id   AF-A0AAV0EB42-F1
#
_cell.length_a   1.000
_cell.length_b   1.000
_cell.length_c   1.000
_cell.angle_alpha   90.00
_cell.angle_beta   90.00
_cell.angle_gamma   90.00
#
_symmetry.space_group_name_H-M   'P 1'
#
loop_
_entity.id
_entity.type
_entity.pdbx_description
1 polymer ?
#
loop_
_entity_poly.entity_id
_entity_poly.type
_entity_poly.pdbx_seq_one_letter_code
_entity_poly.pdbx_strand_id
1 'polypeptide(L)'
;MADYPKDNFIQLFKRFRNFLSVKISNDSRSVGAFAGLAFAVVFAWTLLRSPSGGQRRRPKPQTGGPSTSSASSDDRNSVATPTTAASITLPVGSTAQLISENLSQPLTPILGKIVRNRLGEARKVTCRLLGVILKETSPEELQNQVTVRSSVREVLLEITKHYDLYLMERVLDDETEKKVLLALEDAEVFTSGGFVKDKVLFCSTEIGRTSFVRQLEPDWHVDTNLEIVSQLARFIKNQLYISPSNTEKVPSNVYSSTSLEQFFGCA
;
A
#
# COMPACT_ATOMS: atom_id res chain seq x y z
N MET A 1 -27.24 32.85 2.14
CA MET A 1 -25.96 32.11 2.17
C MET A 1 -26.20 30.85 3.01
N ALA A 2 -25.74 29.69 2.52
CA ALA A 2 -25.91 28.32 3.04
C ALA A 2 -27.09 27.49 2.47
N ASP A 3 -26.86 26.88 1.29
CA ASP A 3 -27.63 25.72 0.77
C ASP A 3 -26.71 24.66 0.14
N TYR A 4 -25.46 24.51 0.63
CA TYR A 4 -24.47 23.60 0.03
C TYR A 4 -24.47 22.12 0.52
N PRO A 5 -25.05 21.71 1.68
CA PRO A 5 -24.93 20.32 2.14
C PRO A 5 -25.97 19.36 1.56
N LYS A 6 -27.12 19.86 1.05
CA LYS A 6 -28.24 19.01 0.61
C LYS A 6 -27.99 18.40 -0.77
N ASP A 7 -27.38 19.16 -1.68
CA ASP A 7 -27.16 18.71 -3.06
C ASP A 7 -26.14 17.57 -3.15
N ASN A 8 -25.11 17.60 -2.30
CA ASN A 8 -24.12 16.52 -2.21
C ASN A 8 -24.75 15.22 -1.66
N PHE A 9 -25.65 15.30 -0.69
CA PHE A 9 -26.32 14.12 -0.16
C PHE A 9 -27.29 13.51 -1.18
N ILE A 10 -27.99 14.34 -1.93
CA ILE A 10 -28.89 13.88 -3.01
C ILE A 10 -28.09 13.23 -4.15
N GLN A 11 -26.91 13.77 -4.49
CA GLN A 11 -26.03 13.16 -5.48
C GLN A 11 -25.45 11.82 -4.99
N LEU A 12 -25.06 11.73 -3.72
CA LEU A 12 -24.58 10.49 -3.13
C LEU A 12 -25.68 9.42 -3.13
N PHE A 13 -26.91 9.81 -2.76
CA PHE A 13 -28.07 8.92 -2.76
C PHE A 13 -28.45 8.46 -4.18
N LYS A 14 -28.36 9.34 -5.18
CA LYS A 14 -28.56 8.98 -6.60
C LYS A 14 -27.49 7.99 -7.09
N ARG A 15 -26.22 8.19 -6.72
CA ARG A 15 -25.12 7.26 -7.06
C ARG A 15 -25.30 5.91 -6.35
N PHE A 16 -25.72 5.91 -5.09
CA PHE A 16 -25.98 4.69 -4.33
C PHE A 16 -27.18 3.90 -4.89
N ARG A 17 -28.24 4.60 -5.31
CA ARG A 17 -29.39 3.98 -5.97
C ARG A 17 -29.01 3.37 -7.33
N ASN A 18 -28.17 4.03 -8.10
CA ASN A 18 -27.67 3.50 -9.37
C ASN A 18 -26.75 2.29 -9.16
N PHE A 19 -25.93 2.29 -8.10
CA PHE A 19 -25.11 1.14 -7.70
C PHE A 19 -25.96 -0.08 -7.32
N LEU A 20 -27.05 0.10 -6.57
CA LEU A 20 -28.01 -0.98 -6.30
C LEU A 20 -28.70 -1.46 -7.58
N SER A 21 -29.08 -0.55 -8.48
CA SER A 21 -29.78 -0.89 -9.72
C SER A 21 -28.90 -1.66 -10.71
N VAL A 22 -27.60 -1.35 -10.79
CA VAL A 22 -26.65 -2.06 -11.66
C VAL A 22 -26.36 -3.46 -11.14
N LYS A 23 -26.32 -3.66 -9.80
CA LYS A 23 -26.11 -4.98 -9.19
C LYS A 23 -27.33 -5.91 -9.27
N ILE A 24 -28.50 -5.38 -9.67
CA ILE A 24 -29.75 -6.15 -9.82
C ILE A 24 -30.00 -6.58 -11.28
N SER A 25 -29.26 -6.03 -12.25
CA SER A 25 -29.56 -6.25 -13.68
C SER A 25 -28.83 -7.43 -14.35
N ASN A 26 -27.94 -8.15 -13.67
CA ASN A 26 -27.09 -9.15 -14.35
C ASN A 26 -27.12 -10.59 -13.81
N ASP A 27 -27.99 -10.94 -12.86
CA ASP A 27 -28.13 -12.33 -12.41
C ASP A 27 -29.58 -12.83 -12.53
N SER A 28 -29.93 -13.28 -13.74
CA SER A 28 -31.19 -14.00 -14.02
C SER A 28 -31.27 -15.39 -13.34
N ARG A 29 -30.37 -15.71 -12.41
CA ARG A 29 -30.33 -16.98 -11.66
C ARG A 29 -30.59 -16.86 -10.15
N SER A 30 -30.83 -15.67 -9.61
CA SER A 30 -30.86 -15.46 -8.15
C SER A 30 -32.21 -15.02 -7.57
N VAL A 31 -33.33 -15.17 -8.29
CA VAL A 31 -34.66 -14.81 -7.73
C VAL A 31 -34.99 -15.62 -6.46
N GLY A 32 -34.57 -16.89 -6.39
CA GLY A 32 -34.79 -17.74 -5.22
C GLY A 32 -33.97 -17.35 -3.98
N ALA A 33 -32.73 -16.88 -4.17
CA ALA A 33 -31.87 -16.51 -3.04
C ALA A 33 -32.32 -15.20 -2.38
N PHE A 34 -32.83 -14.24 -3.17
CA PHE A 34 -33.41 -13.00 -2.63
C PHE A 34 -34.74 -13.24 -1.92
N ALA A 35 -35.58 -14.15 -2.43
CA ALA A 35 -36.78 -14.58 -1.72
C ALA A 35 -36.42 -15.24 -0.37
N GLY A 36 -35.44 -16.15 -0.36
CA GLY A 36 -34.96 -16.80 0.86
C GLY A 36 -34.41 -15.82 1.90
N LEU A 37 -33.60 -14.84 1.48
CA LEU A 37 -33.05 -13.79 2.35
C LEU A 37 -34.16 -12.92 2.95
N ALA A 38 -35.16 -12.52 2.15
CA ALA A 38 -36.29 -11.73 2.63
C ALA A 38 -37.11 -12.48 3.69
N PHE A 39 -37.39 -13.76 3.46
CA PHE A 39 -38.05 -14.61 4.46
C PHE A 39 -37.22 -14.77 5.74
N ALA A 40 -35.90 -14.96 5.63
CA ALA A 40 -35.01 -15.10 6.79
C ALA A 40 -34.97 -13.82 7.65
N VAL A 41 -34.91 -12.64 7.01
CA VAL A 41 -34.94 -11.34 7.71
C VAL A 41 -36.28 -11.12 8.40
N VAL A 42 -37.40 -11.41 7.73
CA VAL A 42 -38.74 -11.32 8.33
C VAL A 42 -38.87 -12.29 9.50
N PHE A 43 -38.42 -13.53 9.36
CA PHE A 43 -38.50 -14.55 10.41
C PHE A 43 -37.61 -14.22 11.61
N ALA A 44 -36.40 -13.72 11.39
CA ALA A 44 -35.54 -13.24 12.47
C ALA A 44 -36.16 -12.03 13.19
N TRP A 45 -36.81 -11.13 12.43
CA TRP A 45 -37.47 -9.95 12.99
C TRP A 45 -38.74 -10.30 13.77
N THR A 46 -39.50 -11.32 13.36
CA THR A 46 -40.67 -11.81 14.12
C THR A 46 -40.24 -12.52 15.40
N LEU A 47 -39.13 -13.28 15.37
CA LEU A 47 -38.56 -13.89 16.57
C LEU A 47 -38.04 -12.84 17.57
N LEU A 48 -37.42 -11.76 17.10
CA LEU A 48 -36.99 -10.66 17.98
C LEU A 48 -38.16 -9.83 18.52
N ARG A 49 -39.35 -9.90 17.92
CA ARG A 49 -40.53 -9.13 18.35
C ARG A 49 -41.48 -9.88 19.29
N SER A 50 -41.20 -11.15 19.65
CA SER A 50 -42.07 -11.85 20.59
C SER A 50 -41.85 -11.34 22.03
N PRO A 51 -42.87 -10.75 22.68
CA PRO A 51 -42.75 -10.20 24.02
C PRO A 51 -42.95 -11.31 25.05
N SER A 52 -41.85 -11.88 25.54
CA SER A 52 -41.81 -12.49 26.87
C SER A 52 -41.12 -11.47 27.77
N GLY A 53 -41.85 -10.71 28.58
CA GLY A 53 -42.60 -11.26 29.71
C GLY A 53 -41.58 -11.48 30.82
N GLY A 54 -41.44 -10.47 31.67
CA GLY A 54 -40.18 -10.21 32.37
C GLY A 54 -39.80 -11.19 33.48
N GLN A 55 -38.52 -11.14 33.84
CA GLN A 55 -38.11 -11.46 35.20
C GLN A 55 -37.04 -10.49 35.72
N ARG A 56 -37.30 -10.11 36.95
CA ARG A 56 -36.82 -8.96 37.71
C ARG A 56 -35.55 -9.35 38.47
N ARG A 57 -34.56 -8.45 38.49
CA ARG A 57 -33.50 -8.21 39.50
C ARG A 57 -33.11 -9.37 40.46
N ARG A 58 -31.79 -9.63 40.57
CA ARG A 58 -30.99 -9.23 41.74
C ARG A 58 -29.46 -9.42 41.56
N PRO A 59 -28.62 -8.60 42.23
CA PRO A 59 -27.16 -8.66 42.19
C PRO A 59 -26.53 -9.47 43.35
N LYS A 60 -25.34 -10.03 43.07
CA LYS A 60 -24.14 -10.39 43.89
C LYS A 60 -24.29 -10.93 45.33
N PRO A 61 -23.45 -11.91 45.71
CA PRO A 61 -22.62 -11.70 46.91
C PRO A 61 -21.10 -11.79 46.65
N GLN A 62 -20.38 -10.86 47.29
CA GLN A 62 -18.94 -10.90 47.54
C GLN A 62 -18.67 -11.75 48.78
N THR A 63 -17.51 -12.39 48.81
CA THR A 63 -16.87 -13.02 49.98
C THR A 63 -15.38 -13.07 49.60
N GLY A 64 -14.37 -12.67 50.35
CA GLY A 64 -14.14 -12.00 51.64
C GLY A 64 -12.60 -11.80 51.70
N GLY A 65 -12.10 -10.67 52.22
CA GLY A 65 -10.66 -10.31 52.25
C GLY A 65 -9.86 -11.03 53.37
N PRO A 66 -8.92 -10.38 54.07
CA PRO A 66 -7.73 -9.59 53.66
C PRO A 66 -6.43 -10.07 54.38
N SER A 67 -5.24 -9.60 53.98
CA SER A 67 -3.98 -9.46 54.79
C SER A 67 -2.88 -8.82 53.91
N THR A 68 -2.39 -7.57 54.10
CA THR A 68 -1.24 -7.13 54.96
C THR A 68 0.03 -7.98 54.75
N SER A 69 1.27 -7.48 54.54
CA SER A 69 1.92 -6.18 54.73
C SER A 69 3.38 -6.21 54.19
N SER A 70 3.99 -5.02 54.03
CA SER A 70 5.43 -4.63 54.24
C SER A 70 6.56 -5.29 53.40
N ALA A 71 7.35 -4.52 52.64
CA ALA A 71 8.67 -3.92 53.00
C ALA A 71 9.78 -4.99 53.20
N SER A 72 11.03 -4.91 52.76
CA SER A 72 11.92 -3.83 52.31
C SER A 72 13.26 -4.45 51.80
N SER A 73 14.00 -3.67 50.98
CA SER A 73 15.46 -3.43 51.00
C SER A 73 16.53 -4.53 50.78
N ASP A 74 17.61 -4.03 50.16
CA ASP A 74 19.03 -4.46 50.15
C ASP A 74 19.48 -5.45 49.06
N ASP A 75 20.21 -5.01 48.02
CA ASP A 75 21.63 -4.59 47.97
C ASP A 75 22.60 -5.76 47.76
N ARG A 76 23.32 -5.76 46.62
CA ARG A 76 24.80 -5.75 46.53
C ARG A 76 25.36 -6.06 45.12
N ASN A 77 25.94 -5.01 44.53
CA ASN A 77 27.28 -4.89 43.94
C ASN A 77 28.03 -6.09 43.31
N SER A 78 28.50 -5.88 42.07
CA SER A 78 29.93 -5.84 41.66
C SER A 78 29.99 -5.36 40.19
N VAL A 79 30.40 -4.12 39.87
CA VAL A 79 31.75 -3.53 39.76
C VAL A 79 32.77 -4.42 39.04
N ALA A 80 33.06 -4.09 37.76
CA ALA A 80 34.39 -3.67 37.29
C ALA A 80 34.41 -3.46 35.75
N THR A 81 34.49 -2.19 35.34
CA THR A 81 35.19 -1.69 34.12
C THR A 81 36.72 -1.71 34.40
N PRO A 82 37.68 -1.34 33.51
CA PRO A 82 37.54 -0.44 32.34
C PRO A 82 38.51 -0.64 31.13
N THR A 83 38.33 0.23 30.11
CA THR A 83 39.33 0.77 29.14
C THR A 83 39.90 -0.22 28.09
N THR A 84 40.02 0.06 26.78
CA THR A 84 40.83 1.12 26.14
C THR A 84 40.44 1.31 24.66
N ALA A 85 40.56 2.55 24.18
CA ALA A 85 40.42 2.97 22.79
C ALA A 85 41.73 2.78 21.99
N ALA A 86 41.61 2.52 20.68
CA ALA A 86 42.53 2.93 19.59
C ALA A 86 41.97 2.37 18.26
N SER A 87 41.57 3.18 17.29
CA SER A 87 42.38 3.84 16.25
C SER A 87 42.35 3.10 14.92
N ILE A 88 41.91 3.87 13.93
CA ILE A 88 41.88 3.70 12.49
C ILE A 88 43.13 3.03 11.92
N THR A 89 42.97 2.08 11.00
CA THR A 89 43.96 1.84 9.93
C THR A 89 43.25 1.34 8.67
N LEU A 90 43.33 2.15 7.61
CA LEU A 90 43.02 1.80 6.23
C LEU A 90 44.14 0.92 5.66
N PRO A 91 43.87 -0.08 4.81
CA PRO A 91 44.81 -0.53 3.82
C PRO A 91 44.50 0.14 2.47
N VAL A 92 45.41 1.02 2.05
CA VAL A 92 45.61 1.41 0.66
C VAL A 92 46.36 0.29 -0.05
N GLY A 93 45.86 -0.20 -1.18
CA GLY A 93 46.63 -1.06 -2.07
C GLY A 93 45.81 -1.91 -3.04
N SER A 94 45.72 -1.43 -4.27
CA SER A 94 45.62 -2.18 -5.54
C SER A 94 44.85 -3.50 -5.60
N THR A 95 43.69 -3.46 -6.27
CA THR A 95 43.36 -4.50 -7.26
C THR A 95 42.43 -3.92 -8.32
N ALA A 96 43.04 -3.29 -9.33
CA ALA A 96 42.42 -3.17 -10.64
C ALA A 96 42.36 -4.59 -11.23
N GLN A 97 41.34 -5.36 -10.86
CA GLN A 97 40.98 -6.65 -11.46
C GLN A 97 39.61 -7.08 -10.92
N LEU A 98 38.54 -6.49 -11.46
CA LEU A 98 37.23 -7.14 -11.53
C LEU A 98 36.50 -6.62 -12.78
N ILE A 99 37.12 -6.85 -13.93
CA ILE A 99 36.41 -6.94 -15.21
C ILE A 99 36.59 -8.37 -15.69
N SER A 100 35.48 -8.95 -16.14
CA SER A 100 35.37 -10.22 -16.88
C SER A 100 35.50 -11.49 -16.06
N GLU A 101 34.35 -12.00 -15.60
CA GLU A 101 33.90 -13.37 -15.89
C GLU A 101 32.52 -13.58 -15.25
N ASN A 102 31.46 -13.50 -16.07
CA ASN A 102 30.19 -14.24 -15.95
C ASN A 102 29.17 -13.70 -16.95
N LEU A 103 29.52 -13.76 -18.23
CA LEU A 103 28.58 -13.51 -19.32
C LEU A 103 27.82 -14.81 -19.62
N SER A 104 26.95 -15.26 -18.71
CA SER A 104 25.88 -16.28 -18.91
C SER A 104 25.21 -16.61 -17.57
N GLN A 105 24.74 -15.61 -16.84
CA GLN A 105 23.73 -15.84 -15.80
C GLN A 105 22.45 -15.14 -16.24
N PRO A 106 21.26 -15.74 -16.01
CA PRO A 106 20.02 -15.07 -16.35
C PRO A 106 19.99 -13.67 -15.70
N LEU A 107 19.36 -12.69 -16.33
CA LEU A 107 19.28 -11.31 -15.81
C LEU A 107 18.57 -11.24 -14.43
N THR A 108 17.78 -12.26 -14.13
CA THR A 108 16.93 -12.38 -12.93
C THR A 108 17.69 -12.46 -11.59
N PRO A 109 18.74 -13.29 -11.37
CA PRO A 109 19.51 -13.31 -10.13
C PRO A 109 20.17 -11.97 -9.78
N ILE A 110 20.64 -11.22 -10.78
CA ILE A 110 21.28 -9.91 -10.57
C ILE A 110 20.22 -8.89 -10.14
N LEU A 111 19.11 -8.81 -10.87
CA LEU A 111 18.01 -7.91 -10.54
C LEU A 111 17.45 -8.19 -9.14
N GLY A 112 17.21 -9.46 -8.80
CA GLY A 112 16.75 -9.85 -7.47
C GLY A 112 17.69 -9.41 -6.35
N LYS A 113 19.02 -9.51 -6.57
CA LYS A 113 20.01 -8.99 -5.61
C LYS A 113 19.93 -7.48 -5.49
N ILE A 114 19.80 -6.75 -6.60
CA ILE A 114 19.69 -5.29 -6.58
C ILE A 114 18.41 -4.84 -5.87
N VAL A 115 17.27 -5.44 -6.20
CA VAL A 115 15.97 -5.14 -5.57
C VAL A 115 16.06 -5.35 -4.06
N ARG A 116 16.59 -6.50 -3.61
CA ARG A 116 16.76 -6.78 -2.17
C ARG A 116 17.73 -5.83 -1.48
N ASN A 117 18.82 -5.45 -2.15
CA ASN A 117 19.78 -4.49 -1.59
C ASN A 117 19.20 -3.09 -1.47
N ARG A 118 18.40 -2.64 -2.45
CA ARG A 118 17.80 -1.30 -2.49
C ARG A 118 16.63 -1.17 -1.51
N LEU A 119 15.73 -2.15 -1.50
CA LEU A 119 14.53 -2.11 -0.66
C LEU A 119 14.80 -2.63 0.76
N GLY A 120 15.85 -3.42 0.95
CA GLY A 120 16.27 -3.93 2.25
C GLY A 120 15.21 -4.83 2.88
N GLU A 121 15.02 -4.67 4.19
CA GLU A 121 14.05 -5.42 5.02
C GLU A 121 12.61 -4.88 4.91
N ALA A 122 12.31 -4.10 3.87
CA ALA A 122 10.96 -3.62 3.63
C ALA A 122 9.97 -4.78 3.52
N ARG A 123 8.76 -4.61 4.05
CA ARG A 123 7.68 -5.60 3.92
C ARG A 123 6.70 -5.18 2.84
N LYS A 124 6.41 -3.88 2.77
CA LYS A 124 5.38 -3.32 1.88
C LYS A 124 5.90 -2.13 1.10
N VAL A 125 5.56 -2.10 -0.18
CA VAL A 125 5.93 -1.06 -1.14
C VAL A 125 4.66 -0.51 -1.79
N THR A 126 4.53 0.80 -1.85
CA THR A 126 3.48 1.46 -2.65
C THR A 126 4.10 2.21 -3.81
N CYS A 127 3.47 2.15 -4.99
CA CYS A 127 3.98 2.80 -6.19
C CYS A 127 2.85 3.48 -6.95
N ARG A 128 3.08 4.74 -7.32
CA ARG A 128 2.24 5.45 -8.29
C ARG A 128 2.35 4.80 -9.68
N LEU A 129 1.29 4.86 -10.49
CA LEU A 129 1.32 4.36 -11.87
C LEU A 129 1.86 5.41 -12.86
N LEU A 130 1.29 6.62 -12.88
CA LEU A 130 1.62 7.69 -13.81
C LEU A 130 3.07 8.15 -13.69
N GLY A 131 3.76 8.20 -14.83
CA GLY A 131 5.16 8.59 -14.96
C GLY A 131 6.17 7.57 -14.39
N VAL A 132 5.70 6.51 -13.72
CA VAL A 132 6.55 5.46 -13.15
C VAL A 132 6.41 4.17 -13.95
N ILE A 133 5.20 3.60 -13.97
CA ILE A 133 4.88 2.34 -14.67
C ILE A 133 4.23 2.65 -16.02
N LEU A 134 3.38 3.68 -16.04
CA LEU A 134 2.74 4.17 -17.25
C LEU A 134 3.62 5.23 -17.92
N LYS A 135 3.53 5.34 -19.24
CA LYS A 135 4.22 6.41 -19.98
C LYS A 135 3.57 7.76 -19.71
N GLU A 136 2.25 7.76 -19.59
CA GLU A 136 1.42 8.93 -19.33
C GLU A 136 1.80 9.59 -18.00
N THR A 137 1.67 10.92 -17.92
CA THR A 137 2.09 11.72 -16.75
C THR A 137 0.95 12.44 -16.05
N SER A 138 -0.22 12.50 -16.70
CA SER A 138 -1.43 13.15 -16.19
C SER A 138 -2.64 12.20 -16.24
N PRO A 139 -3.61 12.34 -15.33
CA PRO A 139 -4.82 11.52 -15.34
C PRO A 139 -5.72 11.78 -16.56
N GLU A 140 -5.62 12.96 -17.18
CA GLU A 140 -6.33 13.31 -18.41
C GLU A 140 -5.82 12.50 -19.62
N GLU A 141 -4.51 12.22 -19.70
CA GLU A 141 -3.93 11.38 -20.75
C GLU A 141 -4.48 9.95 -20.74
N LEU A 142 -4.79 9.41 -19.55
CA LEU A 142 -5.32 8.05 -19.37
C LEU A 142 -6.70 7.85 -20.01
N GLN A 143 -7.46 8.93 -20.24
CA GLN A 143 -8.74 8.84 -20.93
C GLN A 143 -8.57 8.47 -22.40
N ASN A 144 -7.45 8.85 -23.01
CA ASN A 144 -7.16 8.60 -24.43
C ASN A 144 -6.51 7.24 -24.64
N GLN A 145 -5.44 6.95 -23.89
CA GLN A 145 -4.67 5.72 -24.00
C GLN A 145 -4.00 5.39 -22.68
N VAL A 146 -3.61 4.13 -22.51
CA VAL A 146 -2.81 3.69 -21.36
C VAL A 146 -1.69 2.82 -21.86
N THR A 147 -0.45 3.22 -21.61
CA THR A 147 0.74 2.53 -22.13
C THR A 147 1.67 2.14 -20.99
N VAL A 148 1.81 0.84 -20.74
CA VAL A 148 2.79 0.32 -19.77
C VAL A 148 4.19 0.41 -20.36
N ARG A 149 5.17 0.87 -19.56
CA ARG A 149 6.59 0.85 -19.91
C ARG A 149 7.10 -0.58 -19.85
N SER A 150 7.52 -1.14 -20.99
CA SER A 150 8.01 -2.52 -21.07
C SER A 150 9.22 -2.78 -20.17
N SER A 151 10.10 -1.79 -20.03
CA SER A 151 11.32 -1.82 -19.20
C SER A 151 11.02 -1.97 -17.69
N VAL A 152 9.85 -1.54 -17.22
CA VAL A 152 9.46 -1.63 -15.81
C VAL A 152 8.98 -3.02 -15.41
N ARG A 153 8.54 -3.83 -16.38
CA ARG A 153 7.90 -5.12 -16.13
C ARG A 153 8.76 -6.04 -15.27
N GLU A 154 10.01 -6.27 -15.65
CA GLU A 154 10.91 -7.18 -14.92
C GLU A 154 11.16 -6.71 -13.48
N VAL A 155 11.27 -5.39 -13.29
CA VAL A 155 11.43 -4.77 -11.97
C VAL A 155 10.20 -5.02 -11.10
N LEU A 156 8.99 -4.83 -11.64
CA LEU A 156 7.75 -5.11 -10.89
C LEU A 156 7.65 -6.57 -10.48
N LEU A 157 7.88 -7.49 -11.42
CA LEU A 157 7.81 -8.93 -11.15
C LEU A 157 8.85 -9.38 -10.12
N GLU A 158 10.02 -8.74 -10.08
CA GLU A 158 11.03 -9.06 -9.07
C GLU A 158 10.67 -8.47 -7.69
N ILE A 159 10.12 -7.26 -7.64
CA ILE A 159 9.60 -6.67 -6.39
C ILE A 159 8.50 -7.57 -5.80
N THR A 160 7.57 -8.07 -6.62
CA THR A 160 6.42 -8.87 -6.13
C THR A 160 6.79 -10.24 -5.60
N LYS A 161 7.96 -10.78 -5.94
CA LYS A 161 8.48 -12.03 -5.36
C LYS A 161 8.83 -11.92 -3.88
N HIS A 162 9.20 -10.73 -3.43
CA HIS A 162 9.80 -10.52 -2.11
C HIS A 162 9.03 -9.52 -1.25
N TYR A 163 8.28 -8.62 -1.87
CA TYR A 163 7.65 -7.49 -1.21
C TYR A 163 6.14 -7.45 -1.49
N ASP A 164 5.37 -7.00 -0.51
CA ASP A 164 3.95 -6.73 -0.65
C ASP A 164 3.75 -5.41 -1.42
N LEU A 165 3.67 -5.50 -2.74
CA LEU A 165 3.51 -4.35 -3.63
C LEU A 165 2.04 -3.93 -3.77
N TYR A 166 1.79 -2.62 -3.71
CA TYR A 166 0.52 -1.99 -4.08
C TYR A 166 0.76 -0.92 -5.14
N LEU A 167 -0.01 -0.98 -6.22
CA LEU A 167 -0.04 0.06 -7.24
C LEU A 167 -1.21 0.99 -6.98
N MET A 168 -1.05 2.27 -7.24
CA MET A 168 -2.13 3.22 -7.02
C MET A 168 -2.12 4.39 -8.00
N GLU A 169 -3.29 4.88 -8.34
CA GLU A 169 -3.41 6.06 -9.19
C GLU A 169 -4.66 6.88 -8.94
N ARG A 170 -4.58 8.17 -9.31
CA ARG A 170 -5.75 9.02 -9.45
C ARG A 170 -6.34 8.84 -10.85
N VAL A 171 -7.62 8.51 -10.94
CA VAL A 171 -8.36 8.45 -12.22
C VAL A 171 -9.55 9.41 -12.19
N LEU A 172 -10.05 9.75 -13.38
CA LEU A 172 -11.19 10.66 -13.53
C LEU A 172 -12.54 9.92 -13.59
N ASP A 173 -12.54 8.65 -13.98
CA ASP A 173 -13.72 7.84 -14.22
C ASP A 173 -13.41 6.33 -14.19
N ASP A 174 -14.44 5.52 -13.94
CA ASP A 174 -14.36 4.05 -13.84
C ASP A 174 -13.96 3.38 -15.17
N GLU A 175 -14.22 4.02 -16.31
CA GLU A 175 -13.79 3.51 -17.63
C GLU A 175 -12.26 3.55 -17.75
N THR A 176 -11.65 4.61 -17.25
CA THR A 176 -10.19 4.75 -17.16
C THR A 176 -9.58 3.71 -16.22
N GLU A 177 -10.22 3.39 -15.10
CA GLU A 177 -9.76 2.29 -14.22
C GLU A 177 -9.68 0.96 -14.99
N LYS A 178 -10.73 0.63 -15.76
CA LYS A 178 -10.75 -0.59 -16.57
C LYS A 178 -9.63 -0.59 -17.62
N LYS A 179 -9.41 0.54 -18.31
CA LYS A 179 -8.31 0.67 -19.29
C LYS A 179 -6.95 0.43 -18.66
N VAL A 180 -6.71 0.99 -17.47
CA VAL A 180 -5.45 0.78 -16.73
C VAL A 180 -5.27 -0.67 -16.36
N LEU A 181 -6.30 -1.32 -15.84
CA LEU A 181 -6.26 -2.73 -15.49
C LEU A 181 -6.01 -3.63 -16.70
N LEU A 182 -6.66 -3.36 -17.84
CA LEU A 182 -6.43 -4.09 -19.08
C LEU A 182 -4.99 -3.90 -19.58
N ALA A 183 -4.46 -2.68 -19.57
CA ALA A 183 -3.09 -2.43 -20.01
C ALA A 183 -2.03 -3.16 -19.14
N LEU A 184 -2.27 -3.26 -17.83
CA LEU A 184 -1.41 -4.04 -16.91
C LEU A 184 -1.53 -5.56 -17.16
N GLU A 185 -2.71 -6.03 -17.54
CA GLU A 185 -2.97 -7.42 -17.91
C GLU A 185 -2.28 -7.79 -19.23
N ASP A 186 -2.42 -6.94 -20.26
CA ASP A 186 -1.75 -7.09 -21.56
C ASP A 186 -0.22 -7.01 -21.45
N ALA A 187 0.30 -6.27 -20.46
CA ALA A 187 1.72 -6.23 -20.12
C ALA A 187 2.18 -7.43 -19.28
N GLU A 188 1.31 -8.43 -19.05
CA GLU A 188 1.58 -9.65 -18.29
C GLU A 188 2.06 -9.38 -16.86
N VAL A 189 1.60 -8.29 -16.23
CA VAL A 189 1.97 -7.96 -14.84
C VAL A 189 1.27 -8.92 -13.87
N PHE A 190 0.03 -9.30 -14.14
CA PHE A 190 -0.76 -10.17 -13.27
C PHE A 190 -0.48 -11.67 -13.48
N THR A 191 -0.02 -12.07 -14.66
CA THR A 191 0.12 -13.48 -15.04
C THR A 191 1.47 -14.07 -14.61
N SER A 192 2.56 -13.30 -14.69
CA SER A 192 3.92 -13.87 -14.67
C SER A 192 4.70 -13.66 -13.37
N GLY A 193 4.12 -13.06 -12.33
CA GLY A 193 4.85 -12.72 -11.09
C GLY A 193 4.03 -12.65 -9.81
N GLY A 194 2.81 -13.21 -9.83
CA GLY A 194 1.96 -13.29 -8.64
C GLY A 194 1.40 -11.95 -8.16
N PHE A 195 1.53 -10.87 -8.94
CA PHE A 195 0.87 -9.61 -8.63
C PHE A 195 -0.64 -9.79 -8.81
N VAL A 196 -1.42 -9.42 -7.80
CA VAL A 196 -2.87 -9.60 -7.80
C VAL A 196 -3.57 -8.29 -8.15
N LYS A 197 -4.62 -8.38 -8.96
CA LYS A 197 -5.40 -7.24 -9.45
C LYS A 197 -5.97 -6.37 -8.30
N ASP A 198 -6.33 -6.99 -7.19
CA ASP A 198 -6.87 -6.34 -5.99
C ASP A 198 -5.88 -5.40 -5.28
N LYS A 199 -4.59 -5.44 -5.65
CA LYS A 199 -3.55 -4.52 -5.14
C LYS A 199 -3.32 -3.31 -6.06
N VAL A 200 -4.18 -3.11 -7.06
CA VAL A 200 -4.24 -1.87 -7.84
C VAL A 200 -5.37 -1.00 -7.30
N LEU A 201 -5.03 0.11 -6.66
CA LEU A 201 -5.96 0.97 -5.95
C LEU A 201 -6.21 2.28 -6.70
N PHE A 202 -7.47 2.63 -6.89
CA PHE A 202 -7.86 3.83 -7.60
C PHE A 202 -8.54 4.85 -6.68
N CYS A 203 -8.31 6.12 -6.95
CA CYS A 203 -8.98 7.22 -6.25
C CYS A 203 -9.25 8.39 -7.20
N SER A 204 -10.15 9.29 -6.82
CA SER A 204 -10.50 10.46 -7.64
C SER A 204 -9.70 11.72 -7.29
N THR A 205 -8.93 11.70 -6.20
CA THR A 205 -8.21 12.87 -5.66
C THR A 205 -6.81 12.48 -5.18
N GLU A 206 -5.88 13.44 -5.21
CA GLU A 206 -4.53 13.24 -4.66
C GLU A 206 -4.56 12.95 -3.15
N ILE A 207 -5.49 13.57 -2.42
CA ILE A 207 -5.73 13.31 -0.99
C ILE A 207 -6.11 11.83 -0.77
N GLY A 208 -6.89 11.25 -1.68
CA GLY A 208 -7.22 9.82 -1.69
C GLY A 208 -5.96 8.95 -1.79
N ARG A 209 -5.03 9.29 -2.69
CA ARG A 209 -3.73 8.59 -2.81
C ARG A 209 -2.91 8.68 -1.54
N THR A 210 -2.76 9.88 -0.97
CA THR A 210 -2.08 10.08 0.33
C THR A 210 -2.74 9.27 1.44
N SER A 211 -4.08 9.17 1.45
CA SER A 211 -4.83 8.37 2.40
C SER A 211 -4.55 6.87 2.27
N PHE A 212 -4.49 6.33 1.05
CA PHE A 212 -4.09 4.93 0.82
C PHE A 212 -2.69 4.65 1.37
N VAL A 213 -1.72 5.51 1.05
CA VAL A 213 -0.34 5.33 1.52
C VAL A 213 -0.28 5.33 3.05
N ARG A 214 -0.98 6.26 3.71
CA ARG A 214 -1.01 6.34 5.17
C ARG A 214 -1.68 5.13 5.83
N GLN A 215 -2.74 4.58 5.25
CA GLN A 215 -3.43 3.42 5.80
C GLN A 215 -2.69 2.12 5.55
N LEU A 216 -1.99 2.02 4.41
CA LEU A 216 -1.17 0.87 4.09
C LEU A 216 0.11 0.84 4.94
N GLU A 217 0.59 1.97 5.44
CA GLU A 217 1.82 2.08 6.23
C GLU A 217 3.00 1.33 5.57
N PRO A 218 3.35 1.64 4.29
CA PRO A 218 4.43 0.94 3.62
C PRO A 218 5.79 1.37 4.17
N ASP A 219 6.79 0.50 4.00
CA ASP A 219 8.18 0.84 4.31
C ASP A 219 8.80 1.68 3.17
N TRP A 220 8.30 1.51 1.94
CA TRP A 220 8.70 2.29 0.76
C TRP A 220 7.51 2.88 0.01
N HIS A 221 7.65 4.12 -0.46
CA HIS A 221 6.72 4.75 -1.37
C HIS A 221 7.42 5.34 -2.59
N VAL A 222 6.89 5.10 -3.79
CA VAL A 222 7.37 5.65 -5.06
C VAL A 222 6.31 6.58 -5.66
N ASP A 223 6.65 7.84 -5.93
CA ASP A 223 5.77 8.83 -6.56
C ASP A 223 6.56 9.82 -7.42
N THR A 224 5.86 10.52 -8.30
CA THR A 224 6.36 11.60 -9.17
C THR A 224 5.91 13.00 -8.69
N ASN A 225 5.01 13.08 -7.71
CA ASN A 225 4.57 14.34 -7.10
C ASN A 225 5.38 14.65 -5.83
N LEU A 226 6.22 15.68 -5.89
CA LEU A 226 7.07 16.10 -4.76
C LEU A 226 6.26 16.53 -3.54
N GLU A 227 5.10 17.14 -3.73
CA GLU A 227 4.26 17.60 -2.61
C GLU A 227 3.79 16.40 -1.77
N ILE A 228 3.33 15.34 -2.42
CA ILE A 228 2.92 14.11 -1.74
C ILE A 228 4.10 13.45 -1.02
N VAL A 229 5.23 13.31 -1.70
CA VAL A 229 6.46 12.74 -1.11
C VAL A 229 6.89 13.53 0.12
N SER A 230 6.85 14.87 0.05
CA SER A 230 7.22 15.75 1.16
C SER A 230 6.24 15.64 2.33
N GLN A 231 4.94 15.54 2.04
CA GLN A 231 3.90 15.35 3.06
C GLN A 231 4.02 13.99 3.76
N LEU A 232 4.41 12.94 3.01
CA LEU A 232 4.54 11.56 3.49
C LEU A 232 5.87 11.26 4.19
N ALA A 233 6.89 12.11 4.02
CA ALA A 233 8.24 11.88 4.55
C ALA A 233 8.33 11.62 6.05
N ARG A 234 7.37 12.11 6.84
CA ARG A 234 7.33 11.85 8.30
C ARG A 234 6.69 10.50 8.67
N PHE A 235 6.00 9.86 7.73
CA PHE A 235 5.24 8.63 7.96
C PHE A 235 5.91 7.40 7.34
N ILE A 236 6.69 7.59 6.27
CA ILE A 236 7.29 6.51 5.47
C ILE A 236 8.80 6.47 5.70
N LYS A 237 9.35 5.27 5.91
CA LYS A 237 10.77 5.09 6.22
C LYS A 237 11.68 5.51 5.07
N ASN A 238 11.35 5.12 3.84
CA ASN A 238 12.11 5.46 2.64
C ASN A 238 11.15 5.81 1.50
N GLN A 239 11.53 6.76 0.66
CA GLN A 239 10.74 7.13 -0.51
C GLN A 239 11.62 7.27 -1.74
N LEU A 240 11.07 6.96 -2.91
CA LEU A 240 11.69 7.22 -4.20
C LEU A 240 10.88 8.28 -4.93
N TYR A 241 11.48 9.43 -5.14
CA TYR A 241 10.96 10.49 -5.97
C TYR A 241 11.48 10.31 -7.41
N ILE A 242 10.56 10.09 -8.35
CA ILE A 242 10.90 9.98 -9.77
C ILE A 242 10.71 11.34 -10.44
N SER A 243 11.80 11.91 -10.95
CA SER A 243 11.79 13.23 -11.58
C SER A 243 12.81 13.32 -12.72
N PRO A 244 12.48 13.98 -13.84
CA PRO A 244 13.41 14.16 -14.95
C PRO A 244 14.57 15.11 -14.61
N SER A 245 14.42 15.99 -13.62
CA SER A 245 15.41 17.01 -13.24
C SER A 245 15.83 16.83 -11.78
N ASN A 246 17.12 16.57 -11.56
CA ASN A 246 17.66 16.13 -10.26
C ASN A 246 17.92 17.29 -9.26
N THR A 247 17.06 18.31 -9.23
CA THR A 247 17.43 19.64 -8.70
C THR A 247 16.64 20.12 -7.48
N GLU A 248 15.80 19.29 -6.86
CA GLU A 248 15.02 19.71 -5.71
C GLU A 248 15.62 19.21 -4.39
N LYS A 249 15.57 20.05 -3.35
CA LYS A 249 16.06 19.70 -2.01
C LYS A 249 15.04 18.79 -1.33
N VAL A 250 15.32 17.49 -1.31
CA VAL A 250 14.41 16.46 -0.78
C VAL A 250 14.82 16.07 0.65
N PRO A 251 13.89 15.63 1.53
CA PRO A 251 14.23 15.12 2.86
C PRO A 251 15.21 13.95 2.81
N SER A 252 15.95 13.69 3.90
CA SER A 252 17.04 12.70 3.93
C SER A 252 16.61 11.25 3.69
N ASN A 253 15.33 10.95 3.87
CA ASN A 253 14.73 9.64 3.60
C ASN A 253 14.13 9.52 2.19
N VAL A 254 14.40 10.47 1.30
CA VAL A 254 13.92 10.47 -0.07
C VAL A 254 15.10 10.35 -1.03
N TYR A 255 15.05 9.32 -1.85
CA TYR A 255 15.97 9.06 -2.94
C TYR A 255 15.39 9.65 -4.23
N SER A 256 16.24 10.14 -5.12
CA SER A 256 15.84 10.66 -6.43
C SER A 256 16.37 9.80 -7.56
N SER A 257 15.58 9.60 -8.60
CA SER A 257 15.96 8.90 -9.84
C SER A 257 15.15 9.45 -11.01
N THR A 258 15.64 9.30 -12.25
CA THR A 258 14.86 9.70 -13.43
C THR A 258 13.83 8.66 -13.86
N SER A 259 14.03 7.41 -13.46
CA SER A 259 13.09 6.32 -13.69
C SER A 259 13.24 5.21 -12.63
N LEU A 260 12.27 4.29 -12.59
CA LEU A 260 12.31 3.15 -11.69
C LEU A 260 13.43 2.18 -12.09
N GLU A 261 13.59 1.97 -13.39
CA GLU A 261 14.58 1.09 -13.99
C GLU A 261 15.99 1.59 -13.69
N GLN A 262 16.23 2.90 -13.81
CA GLN A 262 17.53 3.48 -13.46
C GLN A 262 17.86 3.26 -11.98
N PHE A 263 16.88 3.38 -11.08
CA PHE A 263 17.09 3.15 -9.66
C PHE A 263 17.51 1.70 -9.35
N PHE A 264 16.98 0.74 -10.11
CA PHE A 264 17.33 -0.68 -10.03
C PHE A 264 18.39 -1.14 -11.04
N GLY A 265 19.04 -0.22 -11.76
CA GLY A 265 20.14 -0.52 -12.69
C GLY A 265 19.75 -1.30 -13.96
N CYS A 266 18.52 -1.13 -14.44
CA CYS A 266 17.95 -1.81 -15.63
C CYS A 266 17.72 -0.86 -16.82
N ALA A 267 18.31 0.35 -16.80
CA ALA A 267 18.12 1.37 -17.83
C ALA A 267 19.01 1.16 -19.07
#